data_AF-A0AAN4YFS5-F1
#
_entry.id   AF-A0AAN4YFS5-F1
#
_cell.length_a   1.000
_cell.length_b   1.000
_cell.length_c   1.000
_cell.angle_alpha   90.00
_cell.angle_beta   90.00
_cell.angle_gamma   90.00
#
_symmetry.space_group_name_H-M   'P 1'
#
loop_
_entity.id
_entity.type
_entity.pdbx_description
1 polymer ?
#
loop_
_entity_poly.entity_id
_entity_poly.type
_entity_poly.pdbx_seq_one_letter_code
_entity_poly.pdbx_strand_id
1 'polypeptide(L)'
;MTRPDQLEAKALWNRKGNITDWLGRTDWDDTLGLIPYNSRFRAYRKALHQEMGTPASILKYHDIIDMETHRLVFRILENPEDLVQHIRKSVVQVSDYEPTTKESCIRLGKLGPLS
;
A
#
# COMPACT_ATOMS: atom_id res chain seq x y z
N MET A 1 14.25 -38.73 -11.44
CA MET A 1 13.58 -37.68 -10.66
C MET A 1 12.11 -37.72 -11.03
N THR A 2 11.30 -38.43 -10.24
CA THR A 2 9.91 -38.78 -10.56
C THR A 2 9.00 -37.60 -10.18
N ARG A 3 8.06 -37.22 -11.05
CA ARG A 3 7.12 -36.12 -10.80
C ARG A 3 6.15 -36.57 -9.69
N PRO A 4 6.05 -35.86 -8.56
CA PRO A 4 5.20 -36.27 -7.46
C PRO A 4 3.73 -36.29 -7.91
N ASP A 5 2.98 -37.27 -7.39
CA ASP A 5 1.55 -37.35 -7.64
C ASP A 5 0.79 -36.25 -6.87
N GLN A 6 -0.48 -36.03 -7.20
CA GLN A 6 -1.27 -34.95 -6.62
C GLN A 6 -1.47 -35.11 -5.10
N LEU A 7 -1.47 -36.36 -4.61
CA LEU A 7 -1.64 -36.66 -3.19
C LEU A 7 -0.36 -36.38 -2.40
N GLU A 8 0.80 -36.73 -2.94
CA GLU A 8 2.12 -36.45 -2.39
C GLU A 8 2.42 -34.95 -2.42
N ALA A 9 2.08 -34.25 -3.51
CA ALA A 9 2.19 -32.80 -3.59
C ALA A 9 1.34 -32.10 -2.52
N LYS A 10 0.11 -32.58 -2.28
CA LYS A 10 -0.79 -32.06 -1.24
C LYS A 10 -0.30 -32.41 0.17
N ALA A 11 0.25 -33.61 0.37
CA ALA A 11 0.85 -34.03 1.64
C ALA A 11 2.11 -33.22 1.98
N LEU A 12 2.94 -32.89 0.99
CA LEU A 12 4.09 -32.00 1.14
C LEU A 12 3.66 -30.56 1.47
N TRP A 13 2.57 -30.09 0.85
CA TRP A 13 1.97 -28.78 1.17
C TRP A 13 1.43 -28.73 2.60
N ASN A 14 0.80 -29.80 3.07
CA ASN A 14 0.29 -29.91 4.45
C ASN A 14 1.39 -30.15 5.49
N ARG A 15 2.53 -30.76 5.12
CA ARG A 15 3.68 -31.05 6.00
C ARG A 15 4.57 -29.83 6.21
N LYS A 16 4.69 -28.96 5.20
CA LYS A 16 5.31 -27.64 5.39
C LYS A 16 4.33 -26.86 6.26
N GLY A 17 4.68 -26.67 7.53
CA GLY A 17 3.85 -25.95 8.50
C GLY A 17 3.25 -24.71 7.86
N ASN A 18 1.97 -24.46 8.17
CA ASN A 18 1.23 -23.31 7.64
C ASN A 18 2.12 -22.08 7.70
N ILE A 19 2.14 -21.22 6.68
CA ILE A 19 2.98 -20.02 6.68
C ILE A 19 2.77 -19.19 7.97
N THR A 20 1.58 -19.30 8.57
CA THR A 20 1.22 -18.72 9.87
C THR A 20 1.98 -19.29 11.07
N ASP A 21 2.46 -20.55 11.05
CA ASP A 21 3.24 -21.16 12.14
C ASP A 21 4.66 -20.58 12.24
N TRP A 22 5.22 -20.13 11.12
CA TRP A 22 6.46 -19.35 11.12
C TRP A 22 6.23 -17.90 11.58
N LEU A 23 5.04 -17.37 11.32
CA LEU A 23 4.66 -16.00 11.64
C LEU A 23 4.31 -15.78 13.11
N GLY A 24 3.74 -16.79 13.79
CA GLY A 24 3.44 -16.74 15.23
C GLY A 24 4.65 -16.65 16.15
N ARG A 25 5.87 -16.57 15.59
CA ARG A 25 7.12 -16.24 16.30
C ARG A 25 7.56 -14.79 16.12
N THR A 26 6.78 -13.98 15.40
CA THR A 26 7.07 -12.58 15.10
C THR A 26 5.79 -11.75 15.28
N ASP A 27 5.87 -10.47 15.63
CA ASP A 27 4.69 -9.59 15.84
C ASP A 27 3.89 -9.25 14.56
N TRP A 28 4.00 -10.10 13.52
CA TRP A 28 3.36 -9.95 12.22
C TRP A 28 1.99 -10.64 12.13
N ASP A 29 1.52 -11.25 13.21
CA ASP A 29 0.21 -11.93 13.30
C ASP A 29 -0.98 -11.03 12.95
N ASP A 30 -0.77 -9.71 12.96
CA ASP A 30 -1.79 -8.69 12.69
C ASP A 30 -1.70 -8.09 11.28
N THR A 31 -0.77 -8.59 10.47
CA THR A 31 -0.55 -8.06 9.12
C THR A 31 -1.60 -8.60 8.17
N LEU A 32 -2.38 -7.72 7.54
CA LEU A 32 -3.54 -8.09 6.72
C LEU A 32 -3.26 -9.18 5.67
N GLY A 33 -2.09 -9.16 5.04
CA GLY A 33 -1.70 -10.15 4.02
C GLY A 33 -1.36 -11.54 4.56
N LEU A 34 -1.24 -11.68 5.87
CA LEU A 34 -0.74 -12.86 6.56
C LEU A 34 -1.74 -13.45 7.56
N ILE A 35 -2.84 -12.73 7.84
CA ILE A 35 -3.93 -13.22 8.70
C ILE A 35 -4.71 -14.31 7.95
N PRO A 36 -4.98 -15.47 8.58
CA PRO A 36 -5.85 -16.48 7.98
C PRO A 36 -7.25 -15.92 7.75
N TYR A 37 -7.95 -16.44 6.74
CA TYR A 37 -9.29 -15.96 6.40
C TYR A 37 -10.29 -16.19 7.55
N ASN A 38 -10.46 -15.17 8.40
CA ASN A 38 -11.29 -15.21 9.60
C ASN A 38 -12.13 -13.91 9.73
N SER A 39 -12.88 -13.75 10.82
CA SER A 39 -13.67 -12.53 11.08
C SER A 39 -12.79 -11.26 11.11
N ARG A 40 -11.58 -11.36 11.65
CA ARG A 40 -10.62 -10.26 11.76
C ARG A 40 -10.09 -9.82 10.40
N PHE A 41 -9.69 -10.75 9.53
CA PHE A 41 -9.31 -10.47 8.14
C PHE A 41 -10.42 -9.72 7.39
N ARG A 42 -11.67 -10.16 7.55
CA ARG A 42 -12.83 -9.49 6.94
C ARG A 42 -13.04 -8.07 7.48
N ALA A 43 -12.86 -7.86 8.78
CA ALA A 43 -12.97 -6.54 9.40
C ALA A 43 -11.88 -5.58 8.89
N TYR A 44 -10.62 -6.01 8.85
CA TYR A 44 -9.53 -5.19 8.33
C TYR A 44 -9.69 -4.90 6.84
N ARG A 45 -10.04 -5.90 6.03
CA ARG A 45 -10.32 -5.69 4.61
C ARG A 45 -11.45 -4.68 4.41
N LYS A 46 -12.51 -4.72 5.24
CA LYS A 46 -13.60 -3.74 5.19
C LYS A 46 -13.10 -2.33 5.49
N ALA A 47 -12.34 -2.15 6.56
CA ALA A 47 -11.77 -0.85 6.93
C ALA A 47 -10.84 -0.31 5.83
N LEU A 48 -9.93 -1.14 5.32
CA LEU A 48 -9.00 -0.74 4.27
C LEU A 48 -9.74 -0.41 2.96
N HIS A 49 -10.78 -1.17 2.62
CA HIS A 49 -11.61 -0.89 1.45
C HIS A 49 -12.42 0.41 1.60
N GLN A 50 -12.81 0.81 2.81
CA GLN A 50 -13.45 2.12 3.03
C GLN A 50 -12.47 3.27 2.80
N GLU A 51 -11.20 3.10 3.17
CA GLU A 51 -10.18 4.14 3.06
C GLU A 51 -9.54 4.24 1.66
N MET A 52 -9.31 3.10 0.99
CA MET A 52 -8.54 3.01 -0.27
C MET A 52 -9.21 2.13 -1.33
N GLY A 53 -10.43 1.65 -1.10
CA GLY A 53 -11.07 0.64 -1.96
C GLY A 53 -11.87 1.20 -3.14
N THR A 54 -12.10 2.51 -3.18
CA THR A 54 -12.80 3.19 -4.28
C THR A 54 -11.93 4.30 -4.87
N PRO A 55 -12.09 4.64 -6.16
CA PRO A 55 -11.37 5.77 -6.75
C PRO A 55 -11.61 7.07 -5.97
N ALA A 56 -12.85 7.34 -5.58
CA ALA A 56 -13.20 8.52 -4.80
C ALA A 56 -12.50 8.56 -3.43
N SER A 57 -12.37 7.42 -2.75
CA SER A 57 -11.64 7.34 -1.46
C SER A 57 -10.14 7.62 -1.61
N ILE A 58 -9.55 7.32 -2.77
CA ILE A 58 -8.13 7.56 -3.04
C ILE A 58 -7.85 9.02 -3.39
N LEU A 59 -8.80 9.73 -4.02
CA LEU A 59 -8.61 11.12 -4.47
C LEU A 59 -8.15 12.07 -3.36
N LYS A 60 -8.54 11.83 -2.11
CA LYS A 60 -8.12 12.66 -0.95
C LYS A 60 -6.61 12.62 -0.68
N TYR A 61 -5.89 11.65 -1.24
CA TYR A 61 -4.43 11.53 -1.12
C TYR A 61 -3.69 12.04 -2.36
N HIS A 62 -4.39 12.45 -3.42
CA HIS A 62 -3.77 12.81 -4.70
C HIS A 62 -2.76 13.96 -4.54
N ASP A 63 -3.13 15.01 -3.80
CA ASP A 63 -2.26 16.16 -3.57
C ASP A 63 -0.96 15.78 -2.85
N ILE A 64 -1.04 14.84 -1.90
CA ILE A 64 0.12 14.33 -1.14
C ILE A 64 1.02 13.52 -2.08
N ILE A 65 0.42 12.64 -2.87
CA ILE A 65 1.14 11.78 -3.81
C ILE A 65 1.83 12.62 -4.87
N ASP A 66 1.16 13.63 -5.43
CA ASP A 66 1.73 14.54 -6.43
C ASP A 66 2.94 15.30 -5.86
N MET A 67 2.78 15.88 -4.67
CA MET A 67 3.85 16.62 -4.01
C MET A 67 5.09 15.74 -3.77
N GLU A 68 4.91 14.54 -3.22
CA GLU A 68 6.02 13.61 -2.99
C GLU A 68 6.63 13.09 -4.30
N THR A 69 5.82 12.92 -5.33
CA THR A 69 6.29 12.54 -6.67
C THR A 69 7.20 13.63 -7.23
N HIS A 70 6.81 14.90 -7.14
CA HIS A 70 7.67 16.02 -7.53
C HIS A 70 8.98 16.04 -6.73
N ARG A 71 8.92 15.91 -5.40
CA ARG A 71 10.11 15.88 -4.53
C ARG A 71 11.05 14.73 -4.88
N LEU A 72 10.50 13.54 -5.17
CA LEU A 72 11.28 12.39 -5.57
C LEU A 72 11.99 12.64 -6.90
N VAL A 73 11.28 13.18 -7.89
CA VAL A 73 11.87 13.52 -9.20
C VAL A 73 12.99 14.55 -9.05
N PHE A 74 12.79 15.61 -8.26
CA PHE A 74 13.83 16.60 -8.00
C PHE A 74 15.08 15.97 -7.37
N ARG A 75 14.93 15.12 -6.35
CA ARG A 75 16.08 14.43 -5.74
C ARG A 75 16.81 13.52 -6.72
N ILE A 76 16.08 12.80 -7.57
CA ILE A 76 16.68 11.93 -8.60
C ILE A 76 17.48 12.77 -9.61
N LEU A 77 16.97 13.94 -10.01
CA LEU A 77 17.69 14.84 -10.90
C LEU A 77 18.95 15.42 -10.27
N GLU A 78 18.96 15.66 -8.97
CA GLU A 78 20.13 16.14 -8.24
C GLU A 78 21.21 15.04 -8.13
N ASN A 79 20.84 13.81 -7.78
CA ASN A 79 21.79 12.69 -7.60
C ASN A 79 21.21 11.35 -8.12
N PRO A 80 21.42 11.01 -9.40
CA PRO A 80 20.81 9.82 -10.00
C PRO A 80 21.39 8.49 -9.48
N GLU A 81 22.62 8.49 -8.95
CA GLU A 81 23.32 7.30 -8.43
C GLU A 81 22.64 6.70 -7.17
N ASP A 82 21.94 7.54 -6.39
CA ASP A 82 21.39 7.19 -5.06
C ASP A 82 19.87 6.92 -5.07
N LEU A 83 19.34 6.38 -6.18
CA LEU A 83 17.91 6.11 -6.37
C LEU A 83 17.27 5.36 -5.18
N VAL A 84 17.94 4.33 -4.66
CA VAL A 84 17.43 3.52 -3.54
C VAL A 84 17.26 4.36 -2.28
N GLN A 85 18.18 5.29 -2.02
CA GLN A 85 18.12 6.18 -0.88
C GLN A 85 16.99 7.21 -1.05
N HIS A 86 16.79 7.72 -2.27
CA HIS A 86 15.70 8.64 -2.58
C HIS A 86 14.32 8.01 -2.39
N ILE A 87 14.14 6.74 -2.79
CA ILE A 87 12.91 5.98 -2.58
C ILE A 87 12.66 5.72 -1.09
N ARG A 88 13.69 5.36 -0.31
CA ARG A 88 13.52 5.17 1.14
C ARG A 88 13.10 6.46 1.83
N LYS A 89 13.64 7.60 1.38
CA LYS A 89 13.34 8.90 1.97
C LYS A 89 11.94 9.41 1.61
N SER A 90 11.40 9.13 0.43
CA SER A 90 10.03 9.55 0.06
C SER A 90 8.97 8.84 0.91
N VAL A 91 9.17 7.57 1.27
CA VAL A 91 8.21 6.82 2.09
C VAL A 91 8.13 7.35 3.54
N VAL A 92 9.25 7.82 4.10
CA VAL A 92 9.30 8.29 5.50
C VAL A 92 8.63 9.65 5.69
N GLN A 93 8.65 10.56 4.70
CA GLN A 93 8.10 11.91 4.85
C GLN A 93 6.57 12.01 4.82
N VAL A 94 5.88 10.99 4.30
CA VAL A 94 4.40 10.96 4.28
C VAL A 94 3.82 10.97 5.70
N SER A 95 4.59 10.53 6.70
CA SER A 95 4.18 10.48 8.11
C SER A 95 4.03 11.86 8.77
N ASP A 96 4.64 12.91 8.20
CA ASP A 96 4.67 14.26 8.81
C ASP A 96 3.64 15.21 8.17
N TYR A 97 2.78 14.71 7.28
CA TYR A 97 1.77 15.52 6.60
C TYR A 97 0.54 15.75 7.50
N GLU A 98 0.39 16.98 8.00
CA GLU A 98 -0.86 17.46 8.59
C GLU A 98 -1.77 17.97 7.44
N PRO A 99 -3.00 17.45 7.26
CA PRO A 99 -3.85 17.88 6.16
C PRO A 99 -4.28 19.33 6.36
N THR A 100 -3.65 20.25 5.62
CA THR A 100 -4.04 21.66 5.61
C THR A 100 -5.42 21.77 4.99
N THR A 101 -6.43 22.01 5.83
CA THR A 101 -7.87 22.02 5.50
C THR A 101 -8.28 23.22 4.63
N LYS A 102 -7.41 23.77 3.78
CA LYS A 102 -7.61 25.09 3.16
C LYS A 102 -7.54 25.15 1.64
N GLU A 103 -7.27 24.06 0.92
CA GLU A 103 -7.17 24.10 -0.55
C GLU A 103 -8.29 23.37 -1.33
N SER A 104 -9.24 22.72 -0.65
CA SER A 104 -10.36 22.03 -1.31
C SER A 104 -11.40 22.96 -1.96
N CYS A 105 -11.29 24.28 -1.80
CA CYS A 105 -12.29 25.23 -2.31
C CYS A 105 -11.90 26.01 -3.58
N ILE A 106 -10.69 25.88 -4.14
CA ILE A 106 -10.24 26.83 -5.18
C ILE A 106 -10.11 26.25 -6.61
N ARG A 107 -10.23 24.92 -6.84
CA ARG A 107 -9.94 24.34 -8.17
C ARG A 107 -11.07 23.60 -8.91
N LEU A 108 -12.35 23.89 -8.66
CA LEU A 108 -13.46 23.36 -9.47
C LEU A 108 -14.48 24.42 -9.92
N GLY A 109 -14.05 25.48 -10.61
CA GLY A 109 -15.06 26.45 -11.11
C GLY A 109 -14.69 27.54 -12.10
N LYS A 110 -13.53 27.55 -12.76
CA LYS A 110 -13.27 28.53 -13.85
C LYS A 110 -12.42 27.99 -14.99
N LEU A 111 -13.05 27.27 -15.91
CA LEU A 111 -12.72 27.31 -17.33
C LEU A 111 -14.06 27.25 -18.11
N GLY A 112 -14.45 28.38 -18.73
CA GLY A 112 -15.54 28.45 -19.71
C GLY A 112 -15.10 27.90 -21.09
N PRO A 113 -15.82 28.13 -22.20
CA PRO A 113 -16.98 29.01 -22.40
C PRO A 113 -18.23 28.23 -22.88
N LEU A 114 -19.42 28.85 -22.77
CA LEU A 114 -20.57 28.45 -23.58
C LEU A 114 -20.92 29.59 -24.53
N SER A 115 -21.17 29.18 -25.77
CA SER A 115 -21.75 29.93 -26.89
C SER A 115 -22.84 30.91 -26.50
#